data_AF-A0A927MIT0-F1
#
_entry.id   AF-A0A927MIT0-F1
#
_cell.length_a   1.000
_cell.length_b   1.000
_cell.length_c   1.000
_cell.angle_alpha   90.00
_cell.angle_beta   90.00
_cell.angle_gamma   90.00
#
_symmetry.space_group_name_H-M   'P 1'
#
loop_
_entity.id
_entity.type
_entity.pdbx_description
1 polymer ?
#
loop_
_entity_poly.entity_id
_entity_poly.type
_entity_poly.pdbx_seq_one_letter_code
_entity_poly.pdbx_strand_id
1 'polypeptide(L)'
;MLNKQMTNYIANNVNNNEIELNNFEKVYAEKHQLVPQDVTIVDKGFHTSVIERCNKETEEVIRTETDNFLNESASYLKKNLNEFLFVESNTFEIIGVDGIALEFDDVFETYTALFGLKLQKKYGPAIKAFLDTHLQGDNTKYSVMFSGEDGLWDMNFALSYIEGFNDELSFEQVLKMVYLFIFKLSEAVEDDK
;
A
#
# COMPACT_ATOMS: atom_id res chain seq x y z
N MET A 1 -5.47 14.77 -3.15
CA MET A 1 -5.77 14.30 -1.78
C MET A 1 -4.46 13.97 -1.10
N LEU A 2 -3.57 13.26 -1.81
CA LEU A 2 -2.19 13.05 -1.47
C LEU A 2 -1.46 14.34 -1.08
N ASN A 3 -1.62 15.44 -1.82
CA ASN A 3 -1.02 16.74 -1.47
C ASN A 3 -1.44 17.21 -0.06
N LYS A 4 -2.73 17.12 0.26
CA LYS A 4 -3.26 17.47 1.59
C LYS A 4 -2.74 16.52 2.67
N GLN A 5 -2.70 15.20 2.41
CA GLN A 5 -2.18 14.21 3.35
C GLN A 5 -0.69 14.43 3.61
N MET A 6 0.11 14.63 2.57
CA MET A 6 1.54 14.97 2.65
C MET A 6 1.78 16.26 3.42
N THR A 7 0.99 17.31 3.15
CA THR A 7 1.07 18.59 3.88
C THR A 7 0.79 18.39 5.37
N ASN A 8 -0.28 17.66 5.70
CA ASN A 8 -0.63 17.38 7.09
C ASN A 8 0.43 16.51 7.77
N TYR A 9 0.94 15.49 7.07
CA TYR A 9 1.99 14.60 7.57
C TYR A 9 3.25 15.41 7.91
N ILE A 10 3.75 16.22 6.98
CA ILE A 10 4.92 17.07 7.21
C ILE A 10 4.67 18.01 8.38
N ALA A 11 3.54 18.72 8.41
CA ALA A 11 3.21 19.66 9.49
C ALA A 11 3.16 19.03 10.88
N ASN A 12 2.72 17.76 10.98
CA ASN A 12 2.58 17.06 12.25
C ASN A 12 3.83 16.27 12.67
N ASN A 13 4.77 16.01 11.74
CA ASN A 13 5.91 15.11 11.98
C ASN A 13 7.28 15.80 11.85
N VAL A 14 7.34 17.10 11.52
CA VAL A 14 8.60 17.84 11.64
C VAL A 14 9.03 17.87 13.11
N ASN A 15 10.20 17.31 13.39
CA ASN A 15 10.78 17.29 14.72
C ASN A 15 12.26 17.70 14.64
N ASN A 16 12.69 18.63 15.49
CA ASN A 16 14.07 19.16 15.47
C ASN A 16 14.55 19.63 14.08
N ASN A 17 13.66 20.22 13.28
CA ASN A 17 13.92 20.62 11.89
C ASN A 17 14.25 19.45 10.94
N GLU A 18 13.86 18.23 11.29
CA GLU A 18 13.99 17.05 10.44
C GLU A 18 12.60 16.48 10.12
N ILE A 19 12.47 15.87 8.94
CA ILE A 19 11.31 15.11 8.52
C ILE A 19 11.75 13.81 7.85
N GLU A 20 11.15 12.70 8.26
CA GLU A 20 11.36 11.40 7.64
C GLU A 20 10.49 11.28 6.38
N LEU A 21 11.12 11.15 5.21
CA LEU A 21 10.44 10.84 3.97
C LEU A 21 11.21 9.76 3.21
N ASN A 22 10.50 8.80 2.63
CA ASN A 22 11.13 7.90 1.66
C ASN A 22 11.41 8.63 0.35
N ASN A 23 12.17 7.99 -0.55
CA ASN A 23 12.60 8.61 -1.82
C ASN A 23 11.43 9.16 -2.66
N PHE A 24 10.29 8.48 -2.72
CA PHE A 24 9.15 8.88 -3.54
C PHE A 24 8.35 10.02 -2.90
N GLU A 25 8.14 9.93 -1.58
CA GLU A 25 7.56 11.00 -0.77
C GLU A 25 8.38 12.29 -0.88
N LYS A 26 9.72 12.18 -0.81
CA LYS A 26 10.65 13.30 -0.99
C LYS A 26 10.49 13.95 -2.36
N VAL A 27 10.57 13.16 -3.43
CA VAL A 27 10.46 13.69 -4.81
C VAL A 27 9.13 14.42 -5.01
N TYR A 28 8.04 13.86 -4.49
CA TYR A 28 6.73 14.51 -4.53
C TYR A 28 6.69 15.80 -3.69
N ALA A 29 7.19 15.77 -2.46
CA ALA A 29 7.20 16.92 -1.56
C ALA A 29 8.05 18.08 -2.13
N GLU A 30 9.19 17.78 -2.75
CA GLU A 30 10.03 18.77 -3.43
C GLU A 30 9.33 19.36 -4.67
N LYS A 31 8.76 18.51 -5.54
CA LYS A 31 7.99 18.91 -6.74
C LYS A 31 6.86 19.89 -6.38
N HIS A 32 6.19 19.66 -5.26
CA HIS A 32 5.06 20.46 -4.79
C HIS A 32 5.43 21.53 -3.75
N GLN A 33 6.72 21.74 -3.47
CA GLN A 33 7.22 22.73 -2.50
C GLN A 33 6.58 22.61 -1.10
N LEU A 34 6.39 21.37 -0.64
CA LEU A 34 5.73 21.07 0.64
C LEU A 34 6.69 21.12 1.84
N VAL A 35 7.99 21.03 1.61
CA VAL A 35 9.01 21.02 2.66
C VAL A 35 9.43 22.46 2.98
N PRO A 36 9.34 22.92 4.24
CA PRO A 36 9.82 24.24 4.64
C PRO A 36 11.34 24.39 4.42
N GLN A 37 11.80 25.62 4.15
CA GLN A 37 13.20 25.89 3.80
C GLN A 37 14.22 25.46 4.86
N ASP A 38 13.85 25.49 6.14
CA ASP A 38 14.73 25.17 7.26
C ASP A 38 14.63 23.70 7.71
N VAL A 39 13.91 22.86 6.98
CA VAL A 39 13.69 21.44 7.33
C VAL A 39 14.56 20.52 6.48
N THR A 40 15.30 19.64 7.14
CA THR A 40 16.13 18.61 6.51
C THR A 40 15.33 17.32 6.34
N ILE A 41 15.41 16.72 5.15
CA ILE A 41 14.77 15.43 4.88
C ILE A 41 15.75 14.32 5.24
N VAL A 42 15.33 13.41 6.12
CA VAL A 42 16.06 12.20 6.50
C VAL A 42 15.34 10.96 5.95
N ASP A 43 16.08 9.86 5.78
CA ASP A 43 15.53 8.63 5.23
C ASP A 43 14.54 7.99 6.20
N LYS A 44 13.35 7.67 5.70
CA LYS A 44 12.29 7.05 6.47
C LYS A 44 12.45 5.53 6.48
N GLY A 45 12.64 4.98 7.68
CA GLY A 45 12.55 3.53 7.89
C GLY A 45 11.14 3.00 7.58
N PHE A 46 11.05 1.73 7.20
CA PHE A 46 9.76 1.07 7.12
C PHE A 46 9.38 0.55 8.50
N HIS A 47 8.33 1.12 9.09
CA HIS A 47 7.88 0.77 10.44
C HIS A 47 6.46 0.21 10.40
N THR A 48 6.29 -0.98 10.94
CA THR A 48 4.99 -1.66 11.07
C THR A 48 4.48 -1.58 12.50
N SER A 49 3.17 -1.45 12.68
CA SER A 49 2.52 -1.50 13.99
C SER A 49 1.95 -2.88 14.30
N VAL A 50 1.47 -3.58 13.27
CA VAL A 50 0.89 -4.93 13.37
C VAL A 50 1.42 -5.77 12.22
N ILE A 51 1.79 -7.02 12.52
CA ILE A 51 2.11 -8.05 11.53
C ILE A 51 1.43 -9.33 12.02
N GLU A 52 0.44 -9.82 11.28
CA GLU A 52 -0.34 -10.98 11.67
C GLU A 52 -0.46 -11.97 10.53
N ARG A 53 -0.22 -13.24 10.82
CA ARG A 53 -0.68 -14.34 9.97
C ARG A 53 -2.08 -14.71 10.40
N CYS A 54 -2.99 -14.74 9.45
CA CYS A 54 -4.41 -14.97 9.69
C CYS A 54 -4.91 -16.12 8.82
N ASN A 55 -5.94 -16.82 9.27
CA ASN A 55 -6.59 -17.85 8.49
C ASN A 55 -7.57 -17.21 7.50
N LYS A 56 -7.51 -17.58 6.21
CA LYS A 56 -8.36 -17.00 5.17
C LYS A 56 -9.85 -17.29 5.33
N GLU A 57 -10.19 -18.47 5.85
CA GLU A 57 -11.57 -18.92 5.96
C GLU A 57 -12.26 -18.38 7.22
N THR A 58 -11.52 -18.28 8.32
CA THR A 58 -12.07 -17.87 9.62
C THR A 58 -11.75 -16.43 9.99
N GLU A 59 -10.82 -15.78 9.26
CA GLU A 59 -10.25 -14.46 9.56
C GLU A 59 -9.57 -14.38 10.95
N GLU A 60 -9.40 -15.51 11.64
CA GLU A 60 -8.78 -15.54 12.95
C GLU A 60 -7.25 -15.41 12.86
N VAL A 61 -6.67 -14.64 13.78
CA VAL A 61 -5.23 -14.50 13.92
C VAL A 61 -4.63 -15.86 14.31
N ILE A 62 -3.78 -16.39 13.44
CA ILE A 62 -2.96 -17.58 13.72
C ILE A 62 -1.80 -17.17 14.63
N ARG A 63 -1.14 -16.05 14.31
CA ARG A 63 0.00 -15.53 15.05
C ARG A 63 0.31 -14.07 14.73
N THR A 64 0.56 -13.28 15.77
CA THR A 64 1.26 -11.99 15.65
C THR A 64 2.76 -12.23 15.51
N GLU A 65 3.36 -11.73 14.44
CA GLU A 65 4.78 -11.86 14.12
C GLU A 65 5.55 -10.57 14.47
N THR A 66 6.89 -10.65 14.45
CA THR A 66 7.76 -9.48 14.59
C THR A 66 8.26 -9.01 13.23
N ASP A 67 8.90 -7.83 13.18
CA ASP A 67 9.49 -7.28 11.95
C ASP A 67 10.45 -8.25 11.24
N ASN A 68 11.07 -9.19 11.98
CA ASN A 68 11.92 -10.22 11.39
C ASN A 68 11.18 -11.07 10.35
N PHE A 69 9.87 -11.30 10.52
CA PHE A 69 9.06 -12.05 9.57
C PHE A 69 8.93 -11.35 8.22
N LEU A 70 9.10 -10.02 8.17
CA LEU A 70 9.06 -9.28 6.90
C LEU A 70 10.25 -9.60 5.98
N ASN A 71 11.28 -10.28 6.49
CA ASN A 71 12.40 -10.79 5.70
C ASN A 71 12.08 -12.12 5.00
N GLU A 72 11.00 -12.81 5.38
CA GLU A 72 10.54 -13.99 4.67
C GLU A 72 10.05 -13.64 3.27
N SER A 73 10.28 -14.54 2.33
CA SER A 73 9.88 -14.37 0.93
C SER A 73 8.36 -14.54 0.79
N ALA A 74 7.74 -13.80 -0.14
CA ALA A 74 6.32 -13.91 -0.46
C ALA A 74 5.92 -15.33 -0.89
N SER A 75 6.85 -16.13 -1.41
CA SER A 75 6.69 -17.57 -1.66
C SER A 75 6.13 -18.36 -0.46
N TYR A 76 6.29 -17.84 0.75
CA TYR A 76 5.67 -18.36 1.97
C TYR A 76 4.15 -18.55 1.81
N LEU A 77 3.42 -17.57 1.26
CA LEU A 77 1.96 -17.63 1.16
C LEU A 77 1.48 -18.74 0.22
N LYS A 78 2.24 -19.01 -0.84
CA LYS A 78 1.96 -20.13 -1.76
C LYS A 78 2.20 -21.50 -1.13
N LYS A 79 3.07 -21.58 -0.13
CA LYS A 79 3.30 -22.80 0.66
C LYS A 79 2.26 -22.99 1.77
N ASN A 80 1.59 -21.91 2.19
CA ASN A 80 0.61 -21.87 3.27
C ASN A 80 -0.71 -21.27 2.74
N LEU A 81 -1.35 -21.98 1.81
CA LEU A 81 -2.48 -21.47 1.01
C LEU A 81 -3.69 -21.00 1.84
N ASN A 82 -3.84 -21.50 3.06
CA ASN A 82 -4.91 -21.14 3.99
C ASN A 82 -4.59 -19.89 4.82
N GLU A 83 -3.43 -19.26 4.62
CA GLU A 83 -2.99 -18.08 5.37
C GLU A 83 -2.93 -16.83 4.51
N PHE A 84 -3.21 -15.68 5.12
CA PHE A 84 -2.85 -14.37 4.60
C PHE A 84 -2.02 -13.60 5.65
N LEU A 85 -1.19 -12.67 5.17
CA LEU A 85 -0.41 -11.77 6.01
C LEU A 85 -1.13 -10.43 6.08
N PHE A 86 -1.59 -10.02 7.27
CA PHE A 86 -2.12 -8.71 7.54
C PHE A 86 -1.05 -7.81 8.15
N VAL A 87 -0.92 -6.59 7.63
CA VAL A 87 0.06 -5.61 8.10
C VAL A 87 -0.58 -4.24 8.26
N GLU A 88 -0.37 -3.62 9.41
CA GLU A 88 -0.67 -2.20 9.64
C GLU A 88 0.62 -1.40 9.78
N SER A 89 0.57 -0.14 9.33
CA SER A 89 1.68 0.79 9.46
C SER A 89 1.17 2.22 9.49
N ASN A 90 1.72 3.03 10.40
CA ASN A 90 1.52 4.49 10.39
C ASN A 90 1.98 5.13 9.08
N THR A 91 2.88 4.47 8.33
CA THR A 91 3.30 4.94 7.00
C THR A 91 2.14 4.94 6.01
N PHE A 92 1.16 4.05 6.17
CA PHE A 92 0.04 3.91 5.24
C PHE A 92 -0.98 5.07 5.32
N GLU A 93 -0.95 5.87 6.38
CA GLU A 93 -1.83 7.03 6.53
C GLU A 93 -1.69 8.04 5.36
N ILE A 94 -0.46 8.22 4.87
CA ILE A 94 -0.15 9.12 3.74
C ILE A 94 -0.89 8.70 2.47
N ILE A 95 -1.01 7.39 2.24
CA ILE A 95 -1.69 6.81 1.07
C ILE A 95 -3.16 6.48 1.34
N GLY A 96 -3.70 6.84 2.52
CA GLY A 96 -5.10 6.65 2.85
C GLY A 96 -5.49 5.19 3.07
N VAL A 97 -4.59 4.38 3.61
CA VAL A 97 -4.80 2.96 3.92
C VAL A 97 -4.47 2.72 5.39
N ASP A 98 -5.24 1.85 6.06
CA ASP A 98 -4.99 1.50 7.47
C ASP A 98 -4.16 0.21 7.59
N GLY A 99 -4.50 -0.79 6.79
CA GLY A 99 -3.79 -2.06 6.72
C GLY A 99 -3.86 -2.69 5.33
N ILE A 100 -2.92 -3.60 5.08
CA ILE A 100 -2.78 -4.35 3.84
C ILE A 100 -2.78 -5.83 4.17
N ALA A 101 -3.65 -6.60 3.53
CA ALA A 101 -3.61 -8.05 3.52
C ALA A 101 -2.91 -8.54 2.24
N LEU A 102 -1.92 -9.43 2.39
CA LEU A 102 -1.25 -10.11 1.30
C LEU A 102 -1.59 -11.59 1.34
N GLU A 103 -2.00 -12.15 0.20
CA GLU A 103 -2.28 -13.57 0.09
C GLU A 103 -1.83 -14.14 -1.26
N PHE A 104 -1.81 -15.46 -1.34
CA PHE A 104 -1.77 -16.18 -2.61
C PHE A 104 -3.16 -16.74 -2.89
N ASP A 105 -3.86 -16.19 -3.88
CA ASP A 105 -5.13 -16.70 -4.38
C ASP A 105 -4.89 -18.01 -5.14
N ASP A 106 -5.43 -19.11 -4.64
CA ASP A 106 -5.26 -20.46 -5.19
C ASP A 106 -6.22 -20.76 -6.34
N VAL A 107 -7.30 -19.98 -6.50
CA VAL A 107 -8.24 -20.10 -7.63
C VAL A 107 -7.64 -19.49 -8.89
N PHE A 108 -7.01 -18.32 -8.76
CA PHE A 108 -6.38 -17.60 -9.86
C PHE A 108 -4.86 -17.80 -9.93
N GLU A 109 -4.29 -18.60 -9.01
CA GLU A 109 -2.86 -18.90 -8.87
C GLU A 109 -1.97 -17.64 -8.88
N THR A 110 -2.38 -16.60 -8.14
CA THR A 110 -1.68 -15.31 -8.11
C THR A 110 -1.56 -14.72 -6.72
N TYR A 111 -0.50 -13.95 -6.49
CA TYR A 111 -0.41 -13.12 -5.30
C TYR A 111 -1.31 -11.91 -5.42
N THR A 112 -1.99 -11.55 -4.35
CA THR A 112 -2.90 -10.40 -4.29
C THR A 112 -2.60 -9.51 -3.08
N ALA A 113 -2.92 -8.23 -3.23
CA ALA A 113 -2.98 -7.28 -2.13
C ALA A 113 -4.41 -6.77 -1.97
N LEU A 114 -4.94 -6.87 -0.75
CA LEU A 114 -6.27 -6.43 -0.37
C LEU A 114 -6.17 -5.32 0.67
N PHE A 115 -6.92 -4.24 0.49
CA PHE A 115 -6.94 -3.10 1.42
C PHE A 115 -8.14 -2.19 1.17
N GLY A 116 -8.52 -1.43 2.21
CA GLY A 116 -9.47 -0.33 2.08
C GLY A 116 -8.74 0.97 1.74
N LEU A 117 -9.15 1.63 0.66
CA LEU A 117 -8.59 2.92 0.22
C LEU A 117 -9.55 4.07 0.49
N LYS A 118 -9.14 4.99 1.36
CA LYS A 118 -9.91 6.18 1.74
C LYS A 118 -9.90 7.20 0.60
N LEU A 119 -10.84 7.11 -0.33
CA LEU A 119 -11.05 8.08 -1.41
C LEU A 119 -12.54 8.30 -1.66
N GLN A 120 -12.92 9.53 -2.05
CA GLN A 120 -14.31 9.83 -2.40
C GLN A 120 -14.78 9.00 -3.61
N LYS A 121 -16.03 8.56 -3.60
CA LYS A 121 -16.66 7.77 -4.68
C LYS A 121 -16.50 8.35 -6.09
N LYS A 122 -16.40 9.67 -6.22
CA LYS A 122 -16.26 10.34 -7.52
C LYS A 122 -14.97 9.96 -8.27
N TYR A 123 -13.95 9.48 -7.58
CA TYR A 123 -12.67 9.11 -8.18
C TYR A 123 -12.65 7.70 -8.80
N GLY A 124 -13.76 6.96 -8.74
CA GLY A 124 -13.84 5.60 -9.29
C GLY A 124 -13.36 5.44 -10.73
N PRO A 125 -13.74 6.32 -11.68
CA PRO A 125 -13.24 6.25 -13.05
C PRO A 125 -11.71 6.38 -13.13
N ALA A 126 -11.12 7.35 -12.41
CA ALA A 126 -9.67 7.57 -12.40
C ALA A 126 -8.90 6.41 -11.77
N ILE A 127 -9.43 5.84 -10.67
CA ILE A 127 -8.87 4.64 -10.03
C ILE A 127 -8.79 3.48 -11.04
N LYS A 128 -9.91 3.19 -11.74
CA LYS A 128 -9.97 2.10 -12.72
C LYS A 128 -9.03 2.35 -13.90
N ALA A 129 -9.01 3.57 -14.44
CA ALA A 129 -8.11 3.95 -15.53
C ALA A 129 -6.63 3.77 -15.15
N PHE A 130 -6.26 4.13 -13.92
CA PHE A 130 -4.91 3.91 -13.40
C PHE A 130 -4.59 2.40 -13.34
N LEU A 131 -5.47 1.59 -12.77
CA LEU A 131 -5.26 0.14 -12.66
C LEU A 131 -5.16 -0.54 -14.03
N ASP A 132 -6.04 -0.19 -14.97
CA ASP A 132 -6.03 -0.71 -16.34
C ASP A 132 -4.71 -0.41 -17.06
N THR A 133 -4.12 0.76 -16.77
CA THR A 133 -2.85 1.21 -17.39
C THR A 133 -1.63 0.52 -16.77
N HIS A 134 -1.63 0.33 -15.44
CA HIS A 134 -0.43 -0.07 -14.70
C HIS A 134 -0.37 -1.55 -14.34
N LEU A 135 -1.50 -2.26 -14.35
CA LEU A 135 -1.52 -3.71 -14.18
C LEU A 135 -1.48 -4.38 -15.55
N GLN A 136 -0.45 -5.20 -15.78
CA GLN A 136 -0.24 -5.92 -17.05
C GLN A 136 -0.96 -7.27 -17.07
N GLY A 137 -1.06 -7.92 -18.24
CA GLY A 137 -1.61 -9.28 -18.38
C GLY A 137 -3.03 -9.36 -18.98
N ASP A 138 -3.52 -10.58 -19.16
CA ASP A 138 -4.78 -10.86 -19.88
C ASP A 138 -5.90 -11.42 -18.97
N ASN A 139 -5.60 -11.82 -17.74
CA ASN A 139 -6.60 -12.32 -16.78
C ASN A 139 -7.19 -11.19 -15.92
N THR A 140 -8.10 -11.52 -15.01
CA THR A 140 -8.64 -10.60 -14.00
C THR A 140 -7.50 -10.00 -13.16
N LYS A 141 -7.28 -8.69 -13.30
CA LYS A 141 -6.15 -8.00 -12.66
C LYS A 141 -6.49 -7.41 -11.30
N TYR A 142 -7.75 -7.03 -11.13
CA TYR A 142 -8.22 -6.38 -9.93
C TYR A 142 -9.74 -6.53 -9.77
N SER A 143 -10.19 -6.36 -8.53
CA SER A 143 -11.57 -6.08 -8.16
C SER A 143 -11.56 -4.79 -7.35
N VAL A 144 -12.45 -3.86 -7.69
CA VAL A 144 -12.58 -2.58 -6.98
C VAL A 144 -14.06 -2.26 -6.81
N MET A 145 -14.47 -2.10 -5.55
CA MET A 145 -15.84 -1.78 -5.17
C MET A 145 -15.85 -0.61 -4.17
N PHE A 146 -16.83 0.29 -4.26
CA PHE A 146 -16.98 1.34 -3.26
C PHE A 146 -17.93 0.87 -2.17
N SER A 147 -17.45 0.74 -0.93
CA SER A 147 -18.28 0.54 0.25
C SER A 147 -18.93 1.87 0.64
N GLY A 148 -20.25 1.95 0.46
CA GLY A 148 -21.03 3.13 0.87
C GLY A 148 -21.18 3.26 2.38
N GLU A 149 -21.07 2.16 3.12
CA GLU A 149 -21.19 2.11 4.57
C GLU A 149 -19.92 2.66 5.23
N ASP A 150 -18.75 2.26 4.73
CA ASP A 150 -17.45 2.66 5.27
C ASP A 150 -16.87 3.90 4.59
N GLY A 151 -17.42 4.29 3.45
CA GLY A 151 -16.97 5.46 2.68
C GLY A 151 -15.59 5.29 2.04
N LEU A 152 -15.18 4.05 1.77
CA LEU A 152 -13.89 3.66 1.21
C LEU A 152 -14.04 2.75 -0.01
N TRP A 153 -12.95 2.56 -0.75
CA TRP A 153 -12.85 1.60 -1.83
C TRP A 153 -12.24 0.31 -1.33
N ASP A 154 -12.94 -0.80 -1.50
CA ASP A 154 -12.40 -2.14 -1.34
C ASP A 154 -11.54 -2.45 -2.56
N MET A 155 -10.23 -2.54 -2.34
CA MET A 155 -9.24 -2.78 -3.36
C MET A 155 -8.73 -4.21 -3.23
N ASN A 156 -8.74 -4.95 -4.34
CA ASN A 156 -8.02 -6.21 -4.48
C ASN A 156 -7.33 -6.18 -5.85
N PHE A 157 -6.01 -6.34 -5.90
CA PHE A 157 -5.31 -6.49 -7.17
C PHE A 157 -4.23 -7.56 -7.12
N ALA A 158 -3.96 -8.15 -8.28
CA ALA A 158 -2.91 -9.14 -8.46
C ALA A 158 -1.52 -8.47 -8.50
N LEU A 159 -0.70 -8.79 -7.50
CA LEU A 159 0.70 -8.35 -7.39
C LEU A 159 1.54 -8.83 -8.56
N SER A 160 1.23 -10.02 -9.09
CA SER A 160 1.89 -10.62 -10.25
C SER A 160 1.84 -9.75 -11.51
N TYR A 161 0.93 -8.76 -11.54
CA TYR A 161 0.76 -7.83 -12.65
C TYR A 161 1.38 -6.45 -12.41
N ILE A 162 2.01 -6.25 -11.25
CA ILE A 162 2.87 -5.09 -10.98
C ILE A 162 4.26 -5.36 -11.54
N GLU A 163 4.80 -4.39 -12.28
CA GLU A 163 6.16 -4.45 -12.80
C GLU A 163 7.19 -4.65 -11.68
N GLY A 164 8.07 -5.64 -11.86
CA GLY A 164 9.15 -5.95 -10.93
C GLY A 164 8.77 -6.93 -9.81
N PHE A 165 7.50 -7.31 -9.68
CA PHE A 165 7.09 -8.34 -8.71
C PHE A 165 7.64 -9.72 -9.10
N ASN A 166 8.14 -10.45 -8.08
CA ASN A 166 8.37 -11.88 -8.10
C ASN A 166 8.22 -12.40 -6.65
N ASP A 167 7.93 -13.69 -6.49
CA ASP A 167 7.63 -14.26 -5.17
C ASP A 167 8.89 -14.54 -4.32
N GLU A 168 10.10 -14.37 -4.86
CA GLU A 168 11.35 -14.42 -4.10
C GLU A 168 11.59 -13.15 -3.27
N LEU A 169 10.90 -12.06 -3.59
CA LEU A 169 10.94 -10.81 -2.81
C LEU A 169 10.49 -11.05 -1.36
N SER A 170 11.12 -10.34 -0.43
CA SER A 170 10.68 -10.32 0.96
C SER A 170 9.34 -9.61 1.12
N PHE A 171 8.58 -9.92 2.16
CA PHE A 171 7.34 -9.20 2.46
C PHE A 171 7.56 -7.69 2.61
N GLU A 172 8.67 -7.24 3.22
CA GLU A 172 9.00 -5.81 3.28
C GLU A 172 9.12 -5.19 1.89
N GLN A 173 9.80 -5.87 0.95
CA GLN A 173 9.94 -5.40 -0.42
C GLN A 173 8.60 -5.35 -1.15
N VAL A 174 7.74 -6.36 -0.95
CA VAL A 174 6.38 -6.39 -1.50
C VAL A 174 5.52 -5.28 -0.93
N LEU A 175 5.53 -5.05 0.39
CA LEU A 175 4.78 -3.97 1.04
C LEU A 175 5.23 -2.58 0.55
N LYS A 176 6.54 -2.36 0.38
CA LYS A 176 7.08 -1.12 -0.21
C LYS A 176 6.61 -0.94 -1.66
N MET A 177 6.55 -2.03 -2.43
CA MET A 177 6.03 -2.01 -3.81
C MET A 177 4.55 -1.65 -3.84
N VAL A 178 3.74 -2.24 -2.96
CA VAL A 178 2.31 -1.92 -2.81
C VAL A 178 2.12 -0.47 -2.38
N TYR A 179 2.87 -0.01 -1.37
CA TYR A 179 2.85 1.38 -0.93
C TYR A 179 3.10 2.34 -2.09
N LEU A 180 4.17 2.09 -2.86
CA LEU A 180 4.52 2.93 -4.02
C LEU A 180 3.41 2.92 -5.09
N PHE A 181 2.81 1.77 -5.34
CA PHE A 181 1.73 1.64 -6.31
C PHE A 181 0.51 2.49 -5.90
N ILE A 182 0.10 2.41 -4.63
CA ILE A 182 -1.03 3.18 -4.08
C ILE A 182 -0.69 4.68 -4.02
N PHE A 183 0.56 5.03 -3.70
CA PHE A 183 1.04 6.41 -3.73
C PHE A 183 0.89 7.02 -5.14
N LYS A 184 1.36 6.32 -6.18
CA LYS A 184 1.23 6.75 -7.58
C LYS A 184 -0.23 6.82 -8.03
N LEU A 185 -1.07 5.88 -7.59
CA LEU A 185 -2.51 5.94 -7.84
C LEU A 185 -3.12 7.20 -7.24
N SER A 186 -2.75 7.53 -6.00
CA SER A 186 -3.23 8.70 -5.28
C SER A 186 -2.77 10.01 -5.91
N GLU A 187 -1.54 10.05 -6.46
CA GLU A 187 -1.03 11.16 -7.26
C GLU A 187 -1.83 11.32 -8.56
N ALA A 188 -2.00 10.24 -9.33
CA ALA A 188 -2.72 10.27 -10.61
C ALA A 188 -4.18 10.70 -10.46
N VAL A 189 -4.86 10.25 -9.41
CA VAL A 189 -6.25 10.64 -9.09
C VAL A 189 -6.34 12.11 -8.67
N GLU A 190 -5.27 12.70 -8.14
CA GLU A 190 -5.23 14.12 -7.79
C GLU A 190 -5.01 15.02 -9.00
N ASP A 191 -4.17 14.60 -9.96
CA ASP A 191 -3.87 15.35 -11.18
C ASP A 191 -5.05 15.36 -12.19
N ASP A 192 -5.99 14.41 -12.08
CA ASP A 192 -7.23 14.34 -12.89
C ASP A 192 -8.36 15.31 -12.40
N LYS A 193 -7.97 16.41 -11.75
CA LYS A 193 -8.89 17.43 -11.19
C LYS A 193 -9.01 18.70 -12.03
#